data_AF-A0A5N5PCY1-F1
#
_entry.id   AF-A0A5N5PCY1-F1
#
_cell.length_a   1.000
_cell.length_b   1.000
_cell.length_c   1.000
_cell.angle_alpha   90.00
_cell.angle_beta   90.00
_cell.angle_gamma   90.00
#
_symmetry.space_group_name_H-M   'P 1'
#
loop_
_entity.id
_entity.type
_entity.pdbx_description
1 polymer ?
#
loop_
_entity_poly.entity_id
_entity_poly.type
_entity_poly.pdbx_seq_one_letter_code
_entity_poly.pdbx_strand_id
1 'polypeptide(L)'
;VASAHPLESRLANWEATRTQLRMEMLRRTYGMAEPIRRQMELKIVRDGQWRPLALGGGRPSVQEEILTGRDEVIDWEDVYAGEENEGLRAVAGGVQEEMERKLKI
;
A
#
# COMPACT_ATOMS: atom_id res chain seq x y z
N VAL A 1 -5.85 -15.48 15.42
CA VAL A 1 -5.57 -16.86 14.98
C VAL A 1 -4.15 -16.86 14.46
N ALA A 2 -3.25 -17.68 15.02
CA ALA A 2 -1.87 -17.74 14.53
C ALA A 2 -1.89 -18.35 13.13
N SER A 3 -1.39 -17.61 12.13
CA SER A 3 -1.19 -18.09 10.77
C SER A 3 -0.32 -19.34 10.79
N ALA A 4 -0.68 -20.36 10.02
CA ALA A 4 0.03 -21.64 9.99
C ALA A 4 1.50 -21.49 9.55
N HIS A 5 1.84 -20.40 8.85
CA HIS A 5 3.16 -20.16 8.32
C HIS A 5 3.93 -19.07 9.09
N PRO A 6 5.17 -19.34 9.57
CA PRO A 6 5.94 -18.40 10.38
C PRO A 6 6.41 -17.15 9.61
N LEU A 7 6.43 -17.18 8.28
CA LEU A 7 6.76 -16.00 7.46
C LEU A 7 5.55 -15.10 7.18
N GLU A 8 4.33 -15.60 7.36
CA GLU A 8 3.12 -14.82 7.06
C GLU A 8 3.02 -13.61 8.00
N SER A 9 3.32 -13.81 9.28
CA SER A 9 3.40 -12.72 10.25
C SER A 9 4.51 -11.70 9.93
N ARG A 10 5.63 -12.15 9.36
CA ARG A 10 6.72 -11.25 8.95
C ARG A 10 6.35 -10.45 7.71
N LEU A 11 5.73 -11.09 6.73
CA LEU A 11 5.29 -10.43 5.51
C LEU A 11 4.21 -9.38 5.83
N ALA A 12 3.24 -9.73 6.69
CA ALA A 12 2.19 -8.80 7.13
C ALA A 12 2.75 -7.58 7.87
N ASN A 13 3.87 -7.73 8.60
CA ASN A 13 4.48 -6.65 9.37
C ASN A 13 5.69 -6.01 8.68
N TRP A 14 5.98 -6.35 7.43
CA TRP A 14 7.18 -5.92 6.73
C TRP A 14 7.28 -4.39 6.65
N GLU A 15 6.22 -3.73 6.19
CA GLU A 15 6.17 -2.28 6.02
C GLU A 15 6.26 -1.53 7.35
N ALA A 16 5.56 -2.03 8.37
CA ALA A 16 5.62 -1.47 9.72
C ALA A 16 7.04 -1.57 10.28
N THR A 17 7.69 -2.71 10.12
CA THR A 17 9.07 -2.95 10.56
C THR A 17 10.06 -2.02 9.84
N ARG A 18 9.93 -1.88 8.51
CA ARG A 18 10.75 -0.97 7.70
C ARG A 18 10.60 0.48 8.15
N THR A 19 9.36 0.90 8.40
CA THR A 19 9.06 2.27 8.87
C THR A 19 9.64 2.51 10.26
N GLN A 20 9.49 1.55 11.18
CA GLN A 20 10.05 1.64 12.53
C GLN A 20 11.58 1.72 12.51
N LEU A 21 12.23 0.89 11.69
CA LEU A 21 13.68 0.92 11.52
C LEU A 21 14.16 2.30 11.03
N ARG A 22 13.47 2.88 10.04
CA ARG A 22 13.79 4.23 9.55
C ARG A 22 13.64 5.28 10.64
N MET A 23 12.55 5.26 11.41
CA MET A 23 12.36 6.20 12.52
C MET A 23 13.43 6.03 13.61
N GLU A 24 13.85 4.80 13.89
CA GLU A 24 14.92 4.55 14.84
C GLU A 24 16.28 5.08 14.34
N MET A 25 16.59 4.91 13.05
CA MET A 25 17.80 5.48 12.45
C MET A 25 17.83 7.00 12.59
N LEU A 26 16.73 7.69 12.26
CA LEU A 26 16.63 9.14 12.42
C LEU A 26 16.79 9.57 13.88
N ARG A 27 16.19 8.82 14.80
CA ARG A 27 16.33 9.09 16.23
C ARG A 27 17.79 9.02 16.66
N ARG A 28 18.55 8.04 16.14
CA ARG A 28 19.96 7.84 16.47
C ARG A 28 20.86 8.91 15.84
N THR A 29 20.57 9.36 14.62
CA THR A 29 21.41 10.34 13.90
C THR A 29 21.11 11.79 14.28
N TYR A 30 19.84 12.12 14.51
CA TYR A 30 19.38 13.50 14.66
C TYR A 30 18.61 13.77 15.96
N GLY A 31 18.40 12.74 16.79
CA GLY A 31 17.68 12.85 18.05
C GLY A 31 16.16 12.68 17.93
N MET A 32 15.44 12.85 19.05
CA MET A 32 14.00 12.54 19.13
C MET A 32 13.11 13.51 18.34
N ALA A 33 13.58 14.72 18.02
CA ALA A 33 12.79 15.71 17.29
C ALA A 33 12.45 15.25 15.87
N GLU A 34 13.39 14.58 15.18
CA GLU A 34 13.23 14.19 13.78
C GLU A 34 12.10 13.17 13.54
N PRO A 35 12.00 12.04 14.29
CA PRO A 35 10.87 11.12 14.15
C PRO A 35 9.52 11.79 14.40
N ILE A 36 9.44 12.68 15.39
CA ILE A 36 8.20 13.39 15.76
C ILE A 36 7.78 14.32 14.63
N ARG A 37 8.72 15.14 14.15
CA ARG A 37 8.49 16.05 13.02
C ARG A 37 8.03 15.28 11.79
N ARG A 38 8.70 14.18 11.44
CA ARG A 38 8.34 13.36 10.28
C ARG A 38 6.93 12.78 10.38
N GLN A 39 6.53 12.32 11.57
CA GLN A 39 5.17 11.83 11.79
C GLN A 39 4.13 12.96 11.67
N MET A 40 4.43 14.16 12.17
CA MET A 40 3.56 15.32 12.02
C MET A 40 3.42 15.75 10.55
N GLU A 41 4.52 15.79 9.79
CA GLU A 41 4.50 16.09 8.36
C GLU A 41 3.65 15.07 7.59
N LEU A 42 3.84 13.77 7.86
CA LEU A 42 3.04 12.71 7.25
C LEU A 42 1.54 12.87 7.56
N LYS A 43 1.21 13.21 8.82
CA LYS A 43 -0.18 13.47 9.22
C LYS A 43 -0.78 14.65 8.46
N ILE A 44 -0.07 15.78 8.38
CA ILE A 44 -0.54 16.97 7.65
C ILE A 44 -0.76 16.66 6.18
N VAL A 45 0.14 15.88 5.56
CA VAL A 45 -0.03 15.46 4.17
C VAL A 45 -1.26 14.57 4.00
N ARG A 46 -1.51 13.61 4.91
CA ARG A 46 -2.71 12.77 4.82
C ARG A 46 -4.01 13.56 5.02
N ASP A 47 -4.02 14.48 5.97
CA ASP A 47 -5.23 15.26 6.31
C ASP A 47 -5.49 16.39 5.29
N GLY A 48 -4.45 16.95 4.68
CA GLY A 48 -4.52 18.14 3.83
C GLY A 48 -4.65 17.87 2.33
N GLN A 49 -4.54 16.63 1.89
CA GLN A 49 -4.60 16.29 0.46
C GLN A 49 -6.03 16.00 0.04
N TRP A 50 -6.57 16.88 -0.79
CA TRP A 50 -7.81 16.63 -1.53
C TRP A 50 -7.49 16.49 -3.01
N ARG A 51 -7.90 15.37 -3.61
CA ARG A 51 -7.79 15.10 -5.05
C ARG A 51 -9.16 14.65 -5.58
N PRO A 52 -9.69 15.26 -6.66
CA PRO A 52 -10.91 14.79 -7.31
C PRO A 52 -10.79 13.31 -7.69
N LEU A 53 -11.85 12.53 -7.50
CA LEU A 53 -11.86 11.09 -7.82
C LEU A 53 -11.44 10.83 -9.29
N ALA A 54 -11.89 11.69 -10.21
CA ALA A 54 -11.60 11.63 -11.64
C ALA A 54 -10.11 11.77 -12.00
N LEU A 55 -9.26 12.23 -11.07
CA LEU A 55 -7.81 12.34 -11.25
C LEU A 55 -7.04 11.28 -10.45
N GLY A 56 -7.68 10.14 -10.15
CA GLY A 56 -7.09 9.06 -9.36
C GLY A 56 -7.17 9.30 -7.85
N GLY A 57 -8.31 9.82 -7.37
CA GLY A 57 -8.56 10.01 -5.95
C GLY A 57 -8.47 8.69 -5.17
N GLY A 58 -7.87 8.72 -3.97
CA GLY A 58 -7.63 7.54 -3.14
C GLY A 58 -6.22 6.96 -3.24
N ARG A 59 -5.40 7.43 -4.18
CA ARG A 59 -3.96 7.12 -4.24
C ARG A 59 -3.15 8.01 -3.29
N PRO A 60 -2.03 7.51 -2.74
CA PRO A 60 -1.11 8.35 -1.97
C PRO A 60 -0.63 9.54 -2.81
N SER A 61 -0.37 10.65 -2.12
CA SER A 61 0.19 11.84 -2.78
C SER A 61 1.70 11.68 -2.97
N VAL A 62 2.27 12.39 -3.95
CA VAL A 62 3.73 12.38 -4.17
C VAL A 62 4.47 12.83 -2.89
N GLN A 63 3.90 13.77 -2.14
CA GLN A 63 4.45 14.21 -0.86
C GLN A 63 4.44 13.09 0.19
N GLU A 64 3.39 12.26 0.21
CA GLU A 64 3.31 11.10 1.10
C GLU A 64 4.34 10.03 0.70
N GLU A 65 4.51 9.78 -0.60
CA GLU A 65 5.50 8.84 -1.13
C GLU A 65 6.93 9.27 -0.79
N ILE A 66 7.26 10.56 -0.90
CA ILE A 66 8.57 11.09 -0.50
C ILE A 66 8.80 10.89 1.00
N LEU A 67 7.82 11.21 1.85
CA LEU A 67 7.97 11.09 3.31
C LEU A 67 8.07 9.63 3.78
N THR A 68 7.41 8.71 3.07
CA THR A 68 7.50 7.27 3.29
C THR A 68 8.68 6.63 2.56
N GLY A 69 9.34 7.35 1.67
CA GLY A 69 10.45 6.89 0.83
C GLY A 69 10.05 5.73 -0.09
N ARG A 70 8.86 5.82 -0.69
CA ARG A 70 8.31 4.93 -1.73
C ARG A 70 8.30 5.61 -3.11
N ASP A 71 8.74 6.85 -3.21
CA ASP A 71 8.81 7.65 -4.45
C ASP A 71 9.66 7.01 -5.57
N GLU A 72 10.59 6.13 -5.22
CA GLU A 72 11.44 5.40 -6.18
C GLU A 72 10.94 3.97 -6.47
N VAL A 73 9.81 3.54 -5.89
CA VAL A 73 9.29 2.18 -6.00
C VAL A 73 7.97 2.18 -6.75
N ILE A 74 7.82 1.22 -7.65
CA ILE A 74 6.57 1.00 -8.41
C ILE A 74 6.11 -0.42 -8.10
N ASP A 75 4.92 -0.53 -7.52
CA ASP A 75 4.25 -1.81 -7.28
C ASP A 75 3.17 -2.06 -8.33
N TRP A 76 2.67 -3.29 -8.36
CA TRP A 76 1.64 -3.72 -9.31
C TRP A 76 0.36 -2.87 -9.19
N GLU A 77 -0.03 -2.48 -7.98
CA GLU A 77 -1.21 -1.66 -7.70
C GLU A 77 -1.12 -0.23 -8.27
N ASP A 78 0.10 0.28 -8.49
CA ASP A 78 0.33 1.61 -9.04
C ASP A 78 0.04 1.63 -10.55
N VAL A 79 0.41 0.54 -11.24
CA VAL A 79 0.18 0.32 -12.67
C VAL A 79 -1.25 -0.13 -12.95
N TYR A 80 -1.75 -1.07 -12.16
CA TYR A 80 -3.07 -1.67 -12.31
C TYR A 80 -4.01 -1.14 -11.23
N ALA A 81 -4.62 0.02 -11.49
CA ALA A 81 -5.46 0.80 -10.58
C ALA A 81 -6.77 0.12 -10.11
N GLY A 82 -6.99 -1.15 -10.45
CA GLY A 82 -8.23 -1.86 -10.15
C GLY A 82 -9.43 -1.50 -11.04
N GLU A 83 -9.35 -0.48 -11.89
CA GLU A 83 -10.41 -0.22 -12.91
C GLU A 83 -10.50 -1.37 -13.92
N GLU A 84 -9.36 -1.96 -14.30
CA GLU A 84 -9.36 -3.21 -15.05
C GLU A 84 -9.93 -4.37 -14.23
N ASN A 85 -9.85 -4.36 -12.89
CA ASN A 85 -10.46 -5.38 -12.04
C ASN A 85 -11.98 -5.25 -11.91
N GLU A 86 -12.62 -4.11 -12.20
CA GLU A 86 -14.07 -4.08 -12.37
C GLU A 86 -14.47 -4.81 -13.65
N GLY A 87 -13.74 -4.59 -14.75
CA GLY A 87 -13.87 -5.38 -15.98
C GLY A 87 -13.48 -6.85 -15.79
N LEU A 88 -12.42 -7.14 -15.04
CA LEU A 88 -11.92 -8.47 -14.78
C LEU A 88 -12.75 -9.22 -13.73
N ARG A 89 -13.37 -8.55 -12.74
CA ARG A 89 -14.37 -9.16 -11.82
C ARG A 89 -15.67 -9.44 -12.55
N ALA A 90 -16.09 -8.56 -13.48
CA ALA A 90 -17.19 -8.85 -14.38
C ALA A 90 -16.88 -10.07 -15.29
N VAL A 91 -15.62 -10.26 -15.68
CA VAL A 91 -15.14 -11.40 -16.49
C VAL A 91 -14.73 -12.64 -15.66
N ALA A 92 -14.45 -12.50 -14.36
CA ALA A 92 -14.06 -13.59 -13.46
C ALA A 92 -15.23 -14.51 -13.12
N GLY A 93 -16.48 -14.00 -13.16
CA GLY A 93 -17.68 -14.84 -13.24
C GLY A 93 -17.95 -15.42 -14.63
N GLY A 94 -17.16 -15.03 -15.64
CA GLY A 94 -17.34 -15.40 -17.03
C GLY A 94 -16.49 -16.59 -17.47
N VAL A 95 -15.17 -16.56 -17.27
CA VAL A 95 -14.30 -17.59 -17.90
C VAL A 95 -14.03 -18.79 -16.99
N GLN A 96 -13.65 -18.56 -15.72
CA GLN A 96 -13.37 -19.65 -14.79
C GLN A 96 -14.66 -20.39 -14.41
N GLU A 97 -15.73 -19.65 -14.16
CA GLU A 97 -17.05 -20.21 -13.86
C GLU A 97 -17.67 -20.95 -15.06
N GLU A 98 -17.43 -20.50 -16.31
CA GLU A 98 -17.81 -21.27 -17.51
C GLU A 98 -16.93 -22.50 -17.72
N MET A 99 -15.64 -22.42 -17.42
CA MET A 99 -14.73 -23.57 -17.48
C MET A 99 -15.15 -24.63 -16.47
N GLU A 100 -15.40 -24.26 -15.21
CA GLU A 100 -15.86 -25.18 -14.15
C GLU A 100 -17.21 -25.82 -14.50
N ARG A 101 -18.14 -25.03 -15.07
CA ARG A 101 -19.45 -25.51 -15.54
C ARG A 101 -19.34 -26.47 -16.74
N LYS A 102 -18.37 -26.26 -17.63
CA LYS A 102 -18.08 -27.15 -18.77
C LYS A 102 -17.28 -28.38 -18.39
N LEU A 103 -16.41 -28.30 -17.37
CA LEU A 103 -15.53 -29.39 -16.96
C LEU A 103 -16.19 -30.43 -16.04
N LYS A 104 -17.41 -30.19 -15.52
CA LYS A 104 -18.23 -31.14 -14.72
C LYS A 104 -17.39 -32.13 -13.90
N ILE A 105 -16.91 -31.65 -12.75
CA ILE A 105 -16.78 -32.49 -11.54
C ILE A 105 -18.03 -32.22 -10.69
#